data_AF-A0A6J4HXT6-F1
#
_entry.id   AF-A0A6J4HXT6-F1
#
_cell.length_a   1.000
_cell.length_b   1.000
_cell.length_c   1.000
_cell.angle_alpha   90.00
_cell.angle_beta   90.00
_cell.angle_gamma   90.00
#
_symmetry.space_group_name_H-M   'P 1'
#
loop_
_entity.id
_entity.type
_entity.pdbx_description
1 polymer ?
#
loop_
_entity_poly.entity_id
_entity_poly.type
_entity_poly.pdbx_seq_one_letter_code
_entity_poly.pdbx_strand_id
1 'polypeptide(L)'
;KSRYHYPKLFDRYKRNDTTLSKVDYKYMYYGQAALPGYRPYGKDPRKQELLTALQQNDHKKALTLGKAILADKPFEINTIFGMVAAYSQMKNDKEARLWDFKFRRLVDTIFDSGNGRSKETAYVVTDSGDEFIVTGILGLDVARQTVVDNKYDLLEITYPNDLNLKQIYFNIEKPLGAISKK
;
A
#
# COMPACT_ATOMS: atom_id res chain seq x y z
N LYS A 1 16.72 21.76 -13.41
CA LYS A 1 15.54 20.85 -13.29
C LYS A 1 15.87 19.78 -12.26
N SER A 2 15.08 19.66 -11.19
CA SER A 2 15.35 18.71 -10.09
C SER A 2 15.25 17.25 -10.58
N ARG A 3 16.15 16.39 -10.09
CA ARG A 3 16.12 14.92 -10.29
C ARG A 3 14.82 14.26 -9.80
N TYR A 4 14.04 14.97 -8.98
CA TYR A 4 12.77 14.53 -8.39
C TYR A 4 11.54 15.02 -9.16
N HIS A 5 11.65 15.19 -10.47
CA HIS A 5 10.48 15.53 -11.29
C HIS A 5 9.46 14.38 -11.25
N TYR A 6 8.41 14.55 -10.44
CA TYR A 6 7.43 13.51 -10.12
C TYR A 6 6.89 12.79 -11.35
N PRO A 7 6.49 13.46 -12.46
CA PRO A 7 6.05 12.77 -13.67
C PRO A 7 7.07 11.78 -14.25
N LYS A 8 8.37 12.12 -14.23
CA LYS A 8 9.42 11.26 -14.77
C LYS A 8 9.60 10.00 -13.91
N LEU A 9 9.58 10.15 -12.59
CA LEU A 9 9.64 9.02 -11.66
C LEU A 9 8.39 8.15 -11.79
N PHE A 10 7.22 8.77 -11.90
CA PHE A 10 5.95 8.08 -12.03
C PHE A 10 5.86 7.25 -13.33
N ASP A 11 6.37 7.76 -14.45
CA ASP A 11 6.45 6.99 -15.71
C ASP A 11 7.41 5.79 -15.63
N ARG A 12 8.49 5.90 -14.86
CA ARG A 12 9.37 4.77 -14.57
C ARG A 12 8.68 3.76 -13.65
N TYR A 13 7.97 4.24 -12.64
CA TYR A 13 7.20 3.41 -11.72
C TYR A 13 6.12 2.60 -12.44
N LYS A 14 5.35 3.22 -13.34
CA LYS A 14 4.34 2.51 -14.15
C LYS A 14 4.93 1.39 -15.01
N ARG A 15 6.20 1.49 -15.40
CA ARG A 15 6.93 0.49 -16.19
C ARG A 15 7.66 -0.56 -15.35
N ASN A 16 7.46 -0.59 -14.03
CA ASN A 16 8.15 -1.48 -13.10
C ASN A 16 9.69 -1.38 -13.22
N ASP A 17 10.22 -0.17 -13.41
CA ASP A 17 11.66 0.07 -13.48
C ASP A 17 12.34 -0.26 -12.13
N THR A 18 13.09 -1.37 -12.09
CA THR A 18 13.76 -1.87 -10.90
C THR A 18 15.00 -1.06 -10.50
N THR A 19 15.39 -0.07 -11.30
CA THR A 19 16.47 0.87 -10.96
C THR A 19 15.99 2.06 -10.13
N LEU A 20 14.69 2.16 -9.85
CA LEU A 20 14.16 3.13 -8.90
C LEU A 20 14.63 2.81 -7.48
N SER A 21 15.18 3.83 -6.81
CA SER A 21 15.72 3.72 -5.47
C SER A 21 14.61 3.76 -4.40
N LYS A 22 14.93 3.35 -3.17
CA LYS A 22 14.04 3.54 -2.00
C LYS A 22 13.58 4.99 -1.87
N VAL A 23 14.49 5.94 -2.10
CA VAL A 23 14.20 7.37 -2.05
C VAL A 23 13.18 7.77 -3.12
N ASP A 24 13.29 7.24 -4.34
CA ASP A 24 12.31 7.52 -5.40
C ASP A 24 10.91 7.02 -5.01
N TYR A 25 10.81 5.81 -4.44
CA TYR A 25 9.55 5.26 -3.93
C TYR A 25 8.97 6.10 -2.79
N LYS A 26 9.80 6.56 -1.85
CA LYS A 26 9.39 7.47 -0.77
C LYS A 26 8.79 8.77 -1.32
N TYR A 27 9.44 9.38 -2.30
CA TYR A 27 8.93 10.60 -2.94
C TYR A 27 7.62 10.36 -3.69
N MET A 28 7.48 9.23 -4.37
CA MET A 28 6.26 8.89 -5.12
C MET A 28 5.09 8.57 -4.19
N TYR A 29 5.28 7.62 -3.27
CA TYR A 29 4.25 7.15 -2.35
C TYR A 29 3.72 8.28 -1.46
N TYR A 30 4.58 9.07 -0.81
CA TYR A 30 4.10 10.19 0.01
C TYR A 30 3.70 11.43 -0.78
N GLY A 31 4.29 11.62 -1.97
CA GLY A 31 3.98 12.73 -2.86
C GLY A 31 2.59 12.63 -3.48
N GLN A 32 2.03 11.41 -3.61
CA GLN A 32 0.69 11.20 -4.15
C GLN A 32 -0.39 12.00 -3.40
N ALA A 33 -0.20 12.23 -2.09
CA ALA A 33 -1.14 12.98 -1.25
C ALA A 33 -1.28 14.46 -1.63
N ALA A 34 -0.35 14.99 -2.43
CA ALA A 34 -0.39 16.35 -2.96
C ALA A 34 -0.97 16.44 -4.38
N LEU A 35 -1.24 15.31 -5.05
CA LEU A 35 -1.74 15.31 -6.42
C LEU A 35 -3.25 15.57 -6.49
N PRO A 36 -3.73 16.21 -7.58
CA PRO A 36 -5.15 16.27 -7.88
C PRO A 36 -5.75 14.87 -7.98
N GLY A 37 -6.96 14.70 -7.43
CA GLY A 37 -7.67 13.42 -7.49
C GLY A 37 -7.22 12.37 -6.47
N TYR A 38 -6.31 12.71 -5.54
CA TYR A 38 -5.96 11.84 -4.41
C TYR A 38 -7.20 11.46 -3.59
N ARG A 39 -7.44 10.14 -3.49
CA ARG A 39 -8.62 9.54 -2.87
C ARG A 39 -8.18 8.40 -1.94
N PRO A 40 -7.71 8.74 -0.73
CA PRO A 40 -7.21 7.77 0.26
C PRO A 40 -8.30 6.92 0.91
N TYR A 41 -9.56 7.28 0.67
CA TYR A 41 -10.72 6.56 1.16
C TYR A 41 -11.56 6.09 -0.02
N GLY A 42 -12.41 5.10 0.25
CA GLY A 42 -13.38 4.57 -0.69
C GLY A 42 -13.07 3.14 -1.07
N LYS A 43 -14.14 2.35 -1.15
CA LYS A 43 -14.11 0.99 -1.62
C LYS A 43 -14.06 1.00 -3.15
N ASP A 44 -13.20 0.15 -3.71
CA ASP A 44 -13.19 -0.15 -5.13
C ASP A 44 -13.73 -1.58 -5.30
N PRO A 45 -14.94 -1.75 -5.85
CA PRO A 45 -15.57 -3.08 -5.97
C PRO A 45 -14.74 -4.04 -6.82
N ARG A 46 -13.93 -3.51 -7.76
CA ARG A 46 -13.04 -4.32 -8.61
C ARG A 46 -12.01 -5.07 -7.78
N LYS A 47 -11.65 -4.60 -6.57
CA LYS A 47 -10.74 -5.33 -5.68
C LYS A 47 -11.35 -6.64 -5.20
N GLN A 48 -12.63 -6.63 -4.86
CA GLN A 48 -13.32 -7.87 -4.48
C GLN A 48 -13.41 -8.84 -5.66
N GLU A 49 -13.72 -8.32 -6.85
CA GLU A 49 -13.73 -9.14 -8.07
C GLU A 49 -12.35 -9.72 -8.40
N LEU A 50 -11.27 -8.95 -8.17
CA LEU A 50 -9.89 -9.41 -8.36
C LEU A 50 -9.57 -10.55 -7.40
N LEU A 51 -9.93 -10.41 -6.12
CA LEU A 51 -9.74 -11.47 -5.12
C LEU A 51 -10.52 -12.74 -5.48
N THR A 52 -11.78 -12.60 -5.91
CA THR A 52 -12.59 -13.73 -6.38
C THR A 52 -11.95 -14.40 -7.60
N ALA A 53 -11.44 -13.63 -8.56
CA ALA A 53 -10.75 -14.18 -9.72
C ALA A 53 -9.47 -14.93 -9.34
N LEU A 54 -8.69 -14.43 -8.37
CA LEU A 54 -7.53 -15.14 -7.83
C LEU A 54 -7.92 -16.47 -7.17
N GLN A 55 -8.97 -16.47 -6.33
CA GLN A 55 -9.48 -17.67 -5.65
C GLN A 55 -9.98 -18.73 -6.64
N GLN A 56 -10.56 -18.30 -7.75
CA GLN A 56 -11.05 -19.17 -8.83
C GLN A 56 -9.94 -19.57 -9.82
N ASN A 57 -8.68 -19.18 -9.57
CA ASN A 57 -7.54 -19.37 -10.47
C ASN A 57 -7.73 -18.73 -11.87
N ASP A 58 -8.63 -17.75 -12.02
CA ASP A 58 -8.77 -16.93 -13.22
C ASP A 58 -7.74 -15.78 -13.20
N HIS A 59 -6.47 -16.16 -13.33
CA HIS A 59 -5.36 -15.22 -13.23
C HIS A 59 -5.37 -14.17 -14.35
N LYS A 60 -5.90 -14.49 -15.54
CA LYS A 60 -6.02 -13.52 -16.64
C LYS A 60 -7.01 -12.41 -16.32
N LYS A 61 -8.17 -12.75 -15.75
CA LYS A 61 -9.13 -11.77 -15.25
C LYS A 61 -8.56 -10.96 -14.10
N ALA A 62 -7.90 -11.61 -13.14
CA ALA A 62 -7.24 -10.92 -12.03
C ALA A 62 -6.22 -9.87 -12.51
N LEU A 63 -5.37 -10.22 -13.49
CA LEU A 63 -4.41 -9.28 -14.09
C LEU A 63 -5.09 -8.12 -14.84
N THR A 64 -6.25 -8.38 -15.47
CA THR A 64 -7.01 -7.35 -16.19
C THR A 64 -7.64 -6.35 -15.23
N LEU A 65 -8.29 -6.85 -14.18
CA LEU A 65 -8.84 -6.04 -13.10
C LEU A 65 -7.74 -5.25 -12.38
N GLY A 66 -6.61 -5.90 -12.08
CA GLY A 66 -5.50 -5.27 -11.39
C GLY A 66 -4.89 -4.11 -12.19
N LYS A 67 -4.71 -4.26 -13.51
CA LYS A 67 -4.28 -3.16 -14.38
C LYS A 67 -5.26 -1.98 -14.37
N ALA A 68 -6.57 -2.27 -14.38
CA ALA A 68 -7.60 -1.23 -14.36
C ALA A 68 -7.61 -0.46 -13.02
N ILE A 69 -7.53 -1.19 -11.89
CA ILE A 69 -7.44 -0.58 -10.55
C ILE A 69 -6.18 0.28 -10.45
N LEU A 70 -5.02 -0.23 -10.88
CA LEU A 70 -3.75 0.48 -10.78
C LEU A 70 -3.60 1.64 -11.78
N ALA A 71 -4.46 1.72 -12.80
CA ALA A 71 -4.55 2.92 -13.64
C ALA A 71 -5.13 4.11 -12.84
N ASP A 72 -6.09 3.84 -11.96
CA ASP A 72 -6.76 4.85 -11.14
C ASP A 72 -6.05 5.08 -9.79
N LYS A 73 -5.60 3.99 -9.16
CA LYS A 73 -4.92 3.96 -7.86
C LYS A 73 -3.55 3.29 -8.01
N PRO A 74 -2.54 3.99 -8.55
CA PRO A 74 -1.25 3.40 -8.91
C PRO A 74 -0.44 2.83 -7.73
N PHE A 75 -0.74 3.25 -6.51
CA PHE A 75 -0.07 2.81 -5.28
C PHE A 75 -0.93 1.86 -4.43
N GLU A 76 -1.99 1.25 -4.98
CA GLU A 76 -2.83 0.30 -4.24
C GLU A 76 -2.07 -1.02 -3.99
N ILE A 77 -1.54 -1.17 -2.78
CA ILE A 77 -0.54 -2.21 -2.45
C ILE A 77 -1.15 -3.62 -2.51
N ASN A 78 -2.41 -3.79 -2.09
CA ASN A 78 -3.12 -5.08 -2.16
C ASN A 78 -3.23 -5.60 -3.60
N THR A 79 -3.58 -4.71 -4.53
CA THR A 79 -3.71 -5.04 -5.96
C THR A 79 -2.35 -5.39 -6.54
N ILE A 80 -1.29 -4.65 -6.19
CA ILE A 80 0.08 -4.98 -6.59
C ILE A 80 0.46 -6.38 -6.10
N PHE A 81 0.15 -6.72 -4.85
CA PHE A 81 0.36 -8.07 -4.32
C PHE A 81 -0.46 -9.14 -5.08
N GLY A 82 -1.71 -8.81 -5.43
CA GLY A 82 -2.54 -9.64 -6.30
C GLY A 82 -1.92 -9.89 -7.69
N MET A 83 -1.25 -8.88 -8.28
CA MET A 83 -0.49 -9.04 -9.53
C MET A 83 0.67 -10.02 -9.35
N VAL A 84 1.41 -9.94 -8.23
CA VAL A 84 2.49 -10.88 -7.88
C VAL A 84 1.95 -12.31 -7.82
N ALA A 85 0.83 -12.51 -7.10
CA ALA A 85 0.20 -13.81 -6.96
C ALA A 85 -0.24 -14.38 -8.32
N ALA A 86 -0.94 -13.59 -9.14
CA ALA A 86 -1.40 -14.02 -10.45
C ALA A 86 -0.23 -14.41 -11.38
N TYR A 87 0.82 -13.59 -11.49
CA TYR A 87 1.97 -13.91 -12.32
C TYR A 87 2.74 -15.14 -11.83
N SER A 88 2.87 -15.30 -10.51
CA SER A 88 3.51 -16.47 -9.90
C SER A 88 2.76 -17.76 -10.22
N GLN A 89 1.43 -17.77 -10.09
CA GLN A 89 0.61 -18.94 -10.40
C GLN A 89 0.63 -19.29 -11.89
N MET A 90 0.75 -18.28 -12.76
CA MET A 90 0.96 -18.48 -14.20
C MET A 90 2.40 -18.90 -14.57
N LYS A 91 3.30 -19.09 -13.60
CA LYS A 91 4.72 -19.40 -13.80
C LYS A 91 5.46 -18.37 -14.66
N ASN A 92 5.01 -17.11 -14.62
CA ASN A 92 5.69 -16.00 -15.27
C ASN A 92 6.63 -15.31 -14.29
N ASP A 93 7.75 -15.96 -14.00
CA ASP A 93 8.67 -15.53 -12.95
C ASP A 93 9.29 -14.16 -13.23
N LYS A 94 9.44 -13.78 -14.51
CA LYS A 94 9.96 -12.47 -14.88
C LYS A 94 9.02 -11.37 -14.40
N GLU A 95 7.75 -11.44 -14.74
CA GLU A 95 6.77 -10.44 -14.30
C GLU A 95 6.56 -10.52 -12.78
N ALA A 96 6.45 -11.72 -12.22
CA ALA A 96 6.30 -11.90 -10.77
C ALA A 96 7.41 -11.15 -10.00
N ARG A 97 8.68 -11.27 -10.41
CA ARG A 97 9.79 -10.54 -9.79
C ARG A 97 9.72 -9.02 -9.95
N LEU A 98 9.26 -8.52 -11.11
CA LEU A 98 9.11 -7.07 -11.33
C LEU A 98 8.03 -6.48 -10.42
N TRP A 99 6.90 -7.18 -10.29
CA TRP A 99 5.80 -6.78 -9.41
C TRP A 99 6.16 -6.93 -7.94
N ASP A 100 6.88 -8.00 -7.56
CA ASP A 100 7.35 -8.23 -6.19
C ASP A 100 8.35 -7.15 -5.76
N PHE A 101 9.28 -6.76 -6.64
CA PHE A 101 10.17 -5.63 -6.38
C PHE A 101 9.37 -4.36 -6.07
N LYS A 102 8.34 -4.05 -6.88
CA LYS A 102 7.48 -2.89 -6.65
C LYS A 102 6.74 -2.97 -5.32
N PHE A 103 6.14 -4.13 -5.02
CA PHE A 103 5.43 -4.38 -3.77
C PHE A 103 6.36 -4.15 -2.57
N ARG A 104 7.52 -4.81 -2.54
CA ARG A 104 8.52 -4.68 -1.47
C ARG A 104 8.99 -3.25 -1.29
N ARG A 105 9.21 -2.50 -2.37
CA ARG A 105 9.63 -1.09 -2.27
C ARG A 105 8.58 -0.18 -1.65
N LEU A 106 7.29 -0.43 -1.88
CA LEU A 106 6.21 0.33 -1.24
C LEU A 106 6.07 -0.05 0.24
N VAL A 107 6.13 -1.35 0.53
CA VAL A 107 6.14 -1.88 1.90
C VAL A 107 7.33 -1.32 2.69
N ASP A 108 8.55 -1.41 2.15
CA ASP A 108 9.77 -0.83 2.70
C ASP A 108 9.60 0.67 2.99
N THR A 109 8.90 1.41 2.11
CA THR A 109 8.67 2.85 2.31
C THR A 109 7.89 3.12 3.59
N ILE A 110 6.89 2.29 3.91
CA ILE A 110 6.10 2.39 5.13
C ILE A 110 6.94 1.95 6.33
N PHE A 111 7.63 0.82 6.24
CA PHE A 111 8.45 0.31 7.35
C PHE A 111 9.67 1.21 7.65
N ASP A 112 10.23 1.90 6.66
CA ASP A 112 11.32 2.87 6.84
C ASP A 112 10.83 4.16 7.54
N SER A 113 9.52 4.33 7.81
CA SER A 113 8.97 5.52 8.46
C SER A 113 8.89 5.42 9.99
N GLY A 114 8.95 4.22 10.56
CA GLY A 114 8.66 4.00 11.98
C GLY A 114 8.62 2.51 12.36
N ASN A 115 8.11 2.21 13.56
CA ASN A 115 7.90 0.83 14.02
C ASN A 115 6.50 0.59 14.61
N GLY A 116 5.65 1.62 14.63
CA GLY A 116 4.26 1.57 15.08
C GLY A 116 4.07 1.40 16.59
N ARG A 117 5.11 1.44 17.42
CA ARG A 117 5.00 1.15 18.87
C ARG A 117 4.49 2.33 19.70
N SER A 118 4.62 3.55 19.18
CA SER A 118 4.12 4.78 19.79
C SER A 118 3.65 5.77 18.72
N LYS A 119 3.03 6.88 19.12
CA LYS A 119 2.65 7.97 18.20
C LYS A 119 3.87 8.55 17.48
N GLU A 120 4.99 8.71 18.17
CA GLU A 120 6.26 9.26 17.66
C GLU A 120 6.94 8.34 16.65
N THR A 121 6.65 7.05 16.73
CA THR A 121 7.23 6.00 15.87
C THR A 121 6.17 5.37 14.96
N ALA A 122 5.01 6.00 14.82
CA ALA A 122 3.90 5.49 14.04
C ALA A 122 4.30 5.24 12.57
N TYR A 123 3.78 4.18 11.96
CA TYR A 123 3.94 3.97 10.53
C TYR A 123 3.18 5.04 9.77
N VAL A 124 3.78 5.67 8.76
CA VAL A 124 3.17 6.75 7.99
C VAL A 124 2.58 6.15 6.72
N VAL A 125 1.27 6.27 6.57
CA VAL A 125 0.53 5.73 5.42
C VAL A 125 -0.12 6.83 4.58
N THR A 126 -0.47 6.50 3.35
CA THR A 126 -1.21 7.39 2.44
C THR A 126 -2.60 6.87 2.09
N ASP A 127 -2.96 5.66 2.49
CA ASP A 127 -4.30 5.10 2.31
C ASP A 127 -4.60 4.24 3.55
N SER A 128 -5.83 4.31 4.07
CA SER A 128 -6.20 3.53 5.26
C SER A 128 -6.09 2.01 5.01
N GLY A 129 -6.21 1.59 3.75
CA GLY A 129 -6.02 0.18 3.38
C GLY A 129 -4.58 -0.32 3.56
N ASP A 130 -3.58 0.57 3.59
CA ASP A 130 -2.18 0.19 3.76
C ASP A 130 -1.87 -0.26 5.20
N GLU A 131 -2.67 0.18 6.18
CA GLU A 131 -2.54 -0.23 7.59
C GLU A 131 -2.73 -1.75 7.72
N PHE A 132 -3.73 -2.30 7.02
CA PHE A 132 -4.03 -3.73 7.03
C PHE A 132 -3.00 -4.56 6.25
N ILE A 133 -2.28 -3.96 5.30
CA ILE A 133 -1.10 -4.59 4.69
C ILE A 133 -0.01 -4.75 5.73
N VAL A 134 0.28 -3.69 6.49
CA VAL A 134 1.32 -3.72 7.54
C VAL A 134 0.97 -4.74 8.61
N THR A 135 -0.25 -4.74 9.13
CA THR A 135 -0.65 -5.74 10.15
C THR A 135 -0.63 -7.15 9.61
N GLY A 136 -1.07 -7.37 8.36
CA GLY A 136 -1.00 -8.67 7.71
C GLY A 136 0.43 -9.19 7.55
N ILE A 137 1.38 -8.32 7.15
CA ILE A 137 2.81 -8.66 7.04
C ILE A 137 3.41 -8.98 8.41
N LEU A 138 2.98 -8.28 9.46
CA LEU A 138 3.43 -8.50 10.83
C LEU A 138 2.73 -9.71 11.50
N GLY A 139 1.77 -10.35 10.84
CA GLY A 139 1.00 -11.46 11.43
C GLY A 139 0.09 -11.03 12.58
N LEU A 140 -0.46 -9.81 12.52
CA LEU A 140 -1.27 -9.22 13.58
C LEU A 140 -2.75 -9.16 13.18
N ASP A 141 -3.60 -9.72 14.05
CA ASP A 141 -5.04 -9.60 13.93
C ASP A 141 -5.55 -8.34 14.64
N VAL A 142 -6.30 -7.52 13.92
CA VAL A 142 -6.86 -6.25 14.44
C VAL A 142 -8.20 -6.52 15.10
N ALA A 143 -8.30 -6.22 16.40
CA ALA A 143 -9.53 -6.32 17.17
C ALA A 143 -10.39 -5.05 17.05
N ARG A 144 -9.76 -3.88 17.05
CA ARG A 144 -10.44 -2.59 17.00
C ARG A 144 -9.55 -1.52 16.40
N GLN A 145 -10.15 -0.56 15.70
CA GLN A 145 -9.50 0.64 15.17
C GLN A 145 -10.10 1.87 15.85
N THR A 146 -9.28 2.84 16.24
CA THR A 146 -9.74 4.12 16.79
C THR A 146 -8.83 5.26 16.35
N VAL A 147 -9.44 6.34 15.89
CA VAL A 147 -8.73 7.60 15.58
C VAL A 147 -8.37 8.30 16.89
N VAL A 148 -7.10 8.67 17.06
CA VAL A 148 -6.60 9.43 18.21
C VAL A 148 -5.91 10.72 17.75
N ASP A 149 -6.12 11.79 18.51
CA ASP A 149 -5.59 13.15 18.27
C ASP A 149 -5.88 13.74 16.87
N ASN A 150 -6.84 13.18 16.11
CA ASN A 150 -7.09 13.52 14.70
C ASN A 150 -5.85 13.42 13.81
N LYS A 151 -4.91 12.53 14.15
CA LYS A 151 -3.63 12.37 13.45
C LYS A 151 -3.21 10.93 13.29
N TYR A 152 -3.64 10.07 14.22
CA TYR A 152 -3.20 8.69 14.24
C TYR A 152 -4.40 7.75 14.26
N ASP A 153 -4.24 6.61 13.61
CA ASP A 153 -5.04 5.43 13.90
C ASP A 153 -4.28 4.54 14.89
N LEU A 154 -4.99 4.17 15.96
CA LEU A 154 -4.57 3.17 16.92
C LEU A 154 -5.34 1.88 16.61
N LEU A 155 -4.62 0.85 16.17
CA LEU A 155 -5.18 -0.49 16.02
C LEU A 155 -4.85 -1.30 17.27
N GLU A 156 -5.89 -1.75 17.97
CA GLU A 156 -5.77 -2.72 19.04
C GLU A 156 -5.66 -4.13 18.44
N ILE A 157 -4.68 -4.88 18.93
CA ILE A 157 -4.27 -6.17 18.37
C ILE A 157 -4.70 -7.30 19.31
N THR A 158 -5.24 -8.36 18.73
CA THR A 158 -5.58 -9.58 19.46
C THR A 158 -4.33 -10.14 20.13
N TYR A 159 -4.43 -10.45 21.42
CA TYR A 159 -3.33 -10.97 22.24
C TYR A 159 -3.71 -12.37 22.78
N PRO A 160 -2.76 -13.32 22.85
CA PRO A 160 -1.33 -13.20 22.52
C PRO A 160 -1.04 -13.22 21.01
N ASN A 161 0.13 -12.70 20.62
CA ASN A 161 0.71 -12.82 19.27
C ASN A 161 2.25 -12.85 19.37
N ASP A 162 2.90 -13.27 18.29
CA ASP A 162 4.36 -13.51 18.24
C ASP A 162 5.20 -12.26 18.54
N LEU A 163 4.65 -11.06 18.32
CA LEU A 163 5.34 -9.79 18.57
C LEU A 163 5.07 -9.21 19.96
N ASN A 164 4.23 -9.87 20.78
CA ASN A 164 3.76 -9.39 22.07
C ASN A 164 3.19 -7.96 22.03
N LEU A 165 2.57 -7.58 20.90
CA LEU A 165 1.98 -6.26 20.72
C LEU A 165 0.50 -6.29 21.10
N LYS A 166 0.06 -5.32 21.91
CA LYS A 166 -1.38 -5.11 22.18
C LYS A 166 -1.99 -4.04 21.27
N GLN A 167 -1.15 -3.24 20.65
CA GLN A 167 -1.56 -2.12 19.84
C GLN A 167 -0.46 -1.68 18.87
N ILE A 168 -0.84 -0.98 17.82
CA ILE A 168 0.04 -0.42 16.80
C ILE A 168 -0.51 0.94 16.32
N TYR A 169 0.38 1.89 16.06
CA TYR A 169 0.04 3.25 15.63
C TYR A 169 0.38 3.50 14.17
N PHE A 170 -0.54 4.17 13.48
CA PHE A 170 -0.37 4.68 12.12
C PHE A 170 -0.58 6.19 12.09
N ASN A 171 0.31 6.95 11.47
CA ASN A 171 0.08 8.37 11.16
C ASN A 171 -0.77 8.46 9.89
N ILE A 172 -1.95 9.06 10.04
CA ILE A 172 -2.99 9.22 9.03
C ILE A 172 -3.21 10.70 8.65
N GLU A 173 -2.26 11.59 8.93
CA GLU A 173 -2.39 13.02 8.59
C GLU A 173 -2.53 13.22 7.07
N LYS A 174 -1.86 12.40 6.26
CA LYS A 174 -1.97 12.45 4.80
C LYS A 174 -3.37 12.11 4.31
N PRO A 175 -3.95 10.95 4.66
CA PRO A 175 -5.30 10.62 4.22
C PRO A 175 -6.35 11.58 4.82
N LEU A 176 -6.24 11.98 6.10
CA LEU A 176 -7.15 12.97 6.71
C LEU A 176 -7.10 14.33 6.01
N GLY A 177 -5.91 14.78 5.61
CA GLY A 177 -5.72 16.02 4.86
C GLY A 177 -6.52 16.07 3.56
N ALA A 178 -6.85 14.93 2.94
CA ALA A 178 -7.69 14.89 1.75
C ALA A 178 -9.17 15.19 2.01
N ILE A 179 -9.67 14.92 3.22
CA ILE A 179 -11.05 15.23 3.61
C ILE A 179 -11.20 16.73 3.88
N SER A 180 -10.21 17.35 4.54
CA SER A 180 -10.23 18.78 4.90
C SER A 180 -10.17 19.76 3.73
N LYS A 181 -9.89 19.28 2.51
CA LYS A 181 -9.76 20.08 1.29
C LYS A 181 -11.04 20.13 0.43
N LYS A 182 -12.14 19.53 0.91
CA LYS A 182 -13.47 19.62 0.30
C LYS A 182 -14.31 20.65 1.04
#